data_AF-A0A0G1W7Q7-F1
#
_entry.id   AF-A0A0G1W7Q7-F1
#
_cell.length_a   1.000
_cell.length_b   1.000
_cell.length_c   1.000
_cell.angle_alpha   90.00
_cell.angle_beta   90.00
_cell.angle_gamma   90.00
#
_symmetry.space_group_name_H-M   'P 1'
#
loop_
_entity.id
_entity.type
_entity.pdbx_description
1 polymer ?
#
loop_
_entity_poly.entity_id
_entity_poly.type
_entity_poly.pdbx_seq_one_letter_code
_entity_poly.pdbx_strand_id
1 'polypeptide(L)' 'GLEITGTKRDWDQISRRRASIEKAQKLLGYEPHTNINEGLENIIAWFKTNWDNIERSASF' A
#
# COMPACT_ATOMS: atom_id res chain seq x y z
N GLY A 1 -12.76 -15.01 -12.87
CA GLY A 1 -12.16 -13.71 -12.51
C GLY A 1 -12.80 -13.24 -11.22
N LEU A 2 -12.06 -12.61 -10.32
CA LEU A 2 -12.63 -12.03 -9.10
C LEU A 2 -13.60 -10.91 -9.48
N GLU A 3 -14.88 -11.12 -9.20
CA GLU A 3 -15.95 -10.16 -9.44
C GLU A 3 -15.99 -9.18 -8.27
N ILE A 4 -15.73 -7.89 -8.52
CA ILE A 4 -15.82 -6.84 -7.50
C ILE A 4 -17.31 -6.52 -7.31
N THR A 5 -17.94 -7.11 -6.31
CA THR A 5 -19.40 -7.05 -6.07
C THR A 5 -19.86 -5.90 -5.16
N GLY A 6 -19.03 -4.87 -4.96
CA GLY A 6 -19.38 -3.72 -4.13
C GLY A 6 -19.64 -2.47 -4.97
N THR A 7 -20.83 -1.88 -4.85
CA THR A 7 -21.06 -0.51 -5.33
C THR A 7 -20.11 0.45 -4.61
N LYS A 8 -19.55 1.40 -5.36
CA LYS A 8 -18.66 2.45 -4.83
C LYS A 8 -19.39 3.17 -3.69
N ARG A 9 -18.76 3.26 -2.52
CA ARG A 9 -19.35 3.94 -1.36
C ARG A 9 -19.48 5.43 -1.66
N ASP A 10 -20.55 6.06 -1.16
CA ASP A 10 -20.84 7.48 -1.40
C ASP A 10 -19.74 8.43 -0.92
N TRP A 11 -18.89 7.99 0.01
CA TRP A 11 -17.76 8.79 0.51
C TRP A 11 -16.44 8.53 -0.23
N ASP A 12 -16.34 7.49 -1.05
CA ASP A 12 -15.10 7.12 -1.75
C ASP A 12 -14.99 7.84 -3.12
N GLN A 13 -15.07 9.16 -3.15
CA GLN A 13 -15.28 9.89 -4.42
C GLN A 13 -14.08 9.88 -5.39
N ILE A 14 -12.85 9.67 -4.91
CA ILE A 14 -11.63 9.90 -5.68
C ILE A 14 -11.14 8.60 -6.34
N SER A 15 -11.28 8.52 -7.66
CA SER A 15 -10.92 7.33 -8.45
C SER A 15 -9.44 7.21 -8.81
N ARG A 16 -8.67 8.30 -8.71
CA ARG A 16 -7.24 8.32 -9.03
C ARG A 16 -6.47 9.31 -8.16
N ARG A 17 -5.35 8.87 -7.63
CA ARG A 17 -4.37 9.72 -6.93
C ARG A 17 -2.98 9.44 -7.47
N ARG A 18 -2.22 10.51 -7.72
CA ARG A 18 -0.79 10.44 -8.06
C ARG A 18 -0.11 11.67 -7.45
N ALA A 19 0.73 11.43 -6.43
CA ALA A 19 1.50 12.51 -5.81
C ALA A 19 2.65 12.95 -6.72
N SER A 20 2.99 14.24 -6.71
CA SER A 20 4.26 14.72 -7.25
C SER A 20 5.36 14.53 -6.19
N ILE A 21 6.52 14.04 -6.61
CA ILE A 21 7.71 13.88 -5.77
C ILE A 21 8.80 14.90 -6.08
N GLU A 22 8.54 15.84 -7.01
CA GLU A 22 9.53 16.79 -7.52
C GLU A 22 10.17 17.65 -6.44
N LYS A 23 9.39 18.08 -5.44
CA LYS A 23 9.90 18.87 -4.31
C LYS A 23 10.91 18.06 -3.47
N ALA A 24 10.60 16.79 -3.20
CA ALA A 24 11.48 15.92 -2.44
C ALA A 24 12.75 15.57 -3.24
N GLN A 25 12.62 15.33 -4.54
CA GLN A 25 13.76 15.17 -5.44
C GLN A 25 14.69 16.39 -5.41
N LYS A 26 14.14 17.60 -5.56
CA LYS A 26 14.92 18.84 -5.59
C LYS A 26 15.63 19.15 -4.27
N LEU A 27 14.96 18.93 -3.14
CA LEU A 27 15.48 19.35 -1.83
C LEU A 27 16.30 18.27 -1.14
N LEU A 28 15.97 17.00 -1.37
CA LEU A 28 16.53 15.87 -0.61
C LEU A 28 17.24 14.84 -1.49
N GLY A 29 17.20 15.00 -2.82
CA GLY A 29 17.65 13.94 -3.73
C GLY A 29 16.80 12.67 -3.60
N TYR A 30 15.54 12.79 -3.17
CA TYR A 30 14.69 11.63 -2.91
C TYR A 30 14.42 10.84 -4.20
N GLU A 31 14.81 9.57 -4.19
CA GLU A 31 14.52 8.61 -5.25
C GLU A 31 13.92 7.33 -4.63
N PRO A 32 12.66 6.97 -4.96
CA PRO A 32 12.09 5.71 -4.51
C PRO A 32 12.74 4.55 -5.27
N HIS A 33 13.47 3.70 -4.57
CA HIS A 33 14.14 2.53 -5.16
C HIS A 33 13.26 1.27 -5.18
N THR A 34 12.34 1.14 -4.21
CA THR A 34 11.48 -0.05 -4.10
C THR A 34 10.29 0.10 -5.02
N ASN A 35 10.18 -0.81 -5.99
CA ASN A 35 8.99 -0.89 -6.85
C ASN A 35 7.83 -1.62 -6.14
N ILE A 36 6.64 -1.58 -6.72
CA ILE A 36 5.45 -2.15 -6.08
C ILE A 36 5.54 -3.67 -5.86
N ASN A 37 6.10 -4.42 -6.80
CA ASN A 37 6.17 -5.88 -6.71
C ASN A 37 7.13 -6.30 -5.60
N GLU A 38 8.31 -5.69 -5.58
CA GLU A 38 9.31 -5.90 -4.54
C GLU A 38 8.75 -5.52 -3.15
N GLY A 39 8.05 -4.38 -3.06
CA GLY A 39 7.39 -3.97 -1.83
C GLY A 39 6.36 -4.98 -1.35
N LEU A 40 5.53 -5.53 -2.25
CA LEU A 40 4.53 -6.54 -1.91
C LEU A 40 5.18 -7.87 -1.44
N GLU A 41 6.23 -8.33 -2.11
CA GLU A 41 6.97 -9.53 -1.72
C GLU A 41 7.55 -9.38 -0.30
N ASN A 42 8.18 -8.25 -0.02
CA ASN A 42 8.73 -7.94 1.30
C ASN A 42 7.64 -7.92 2.39
N ILE A 43 6.49 -7.30 2.09
CA ILE A 43 5.35 -7.24 3.01
C ILE A 43 4.80 -8.65 3.27
N ILE A 44 4.58 -9.46 2.23
CA ILE A 44 4.08 -10.83 2.38
C ILE A 44 5.04 -11.67 3.23
N ALA A 45 6.35 -11.54 3.00
CA ALA A 45 7.35 -12.21 3.81
C ALA A 45 7.24 -11.80 5.28
N TRP A 46 7.16 -10.50 5.56
CA TRP A 46 7.00 -9.99 6.93
C TRP A 46 5.70 -10.50 7.59
N PHE A 47 4.58 -10.51 6.87
CA PHE A 47 3.30 -11.04 7.36
C PHE A 47 3.41 -12.51 7.76
N LYS A 48 4.03 -13.34 6.92
CA LYS A 48 4.24 -14.76 7.21
C LYS A 48 5.10 -14.96 8.45
N THR A 49 6.15 -14.17 8.60
CA THR A 49 7.05 -14.24 9.78
C THR A 49 6.37 -13.79 11.07
N ASN A 50 5.42 -12.84 11.01
CA ASN A 50 4.84 -12.21 12.19
C ASN A 50 3.38 -12.62 12.45
N TRP A 51 2.90 -13.68 11.80
CA TRP A 51 1.48 -14.01 11.75
C TRP A 51 0.83 -14.13 13.15
N ASP A 52 1.46 -14.85 14.08
CA ASP A 52 0.94 -15.04 15.44
C ASP A 52 0.80 -13.71 16.20
N ASN A 53 1.73 -12.78 16.00
CA ASN A 53 1.66 -11.46 16.62
C ASN A 53 0.56 -10.61 15.99
N ILE A 54 0.37 -10.71 14.67
CA ILE A 54 -0.70 -10.02 13.95
C ILE A 54 -2.06 -10.53 14.42
N GLU A 55 -2.24 -11.84 14.52
CA GLU A 55 -3.49 -12.45 14.97
C GLU A 55 -3.88 -11.98 16.38
N ARG A 56 -2.91 -11.89 17.29
CA ARG A 56 -3.13 -11.38 18.66
C ARG A 56 -3.42 -9.89 18.73
N SER A 57 -2.95 -9.11 17.75
CA SER A 57 -2.96 -7.64 17.82
C SER A 57 -3.99 -6.99 16.91
N ALA A 58 -4.48 -7.71 15.90
CA ALA A 58 -5.45 -7.19 14.96
C ALA A 58 -6.81 -6.98 15.65
N SER A 59 -7.42 -5.82 15.42
CA SER A 59 -8.76 -5.48 15.89
C SER A 59 -9.59 -5.11 14.67
N PHE A 60 -10.71 -5.80 14.50
CA PHE A 60 -11.62 -5.66 13.36
C PHE A 60 -12.99 -5.17 13.81
#